data_AF-H5U4R4-F1
#
_entry.id   AF-H5U4R4-F1
#
_cell.length_a   1.000
_cell.length_b   1.000
_cell.length_c   1.000
_cell.angle_alpha   90.00
_cell.angle_beta   90.00
_cell.angle_gamma   90.00
#
_symmetry.space_group_name_H-M   'P 1'
#
loop_
_entity.id
_entity.type
_entity.pdbx_description
1 polymer ?
#
loop_
_entity_poly.entity_id
_entity_poly.type
_entity_poly.pdbx_seq_one_letter_code
_entity_poly.pdbx_strand_id
1 'polypeptide(L)'
;MSDPAFGRLPLDDLSVVDSLGADLRAAQYNSDGVAALLGDDANAALGKGVWWPALRATVMAPAERRPLATLIRLFLLGSDEPREAAEQVFASTPLDALAANGVVEFVDDGRVRAILDIRPHADDVRDYLVVSDQDAAMRSGPVGHDHVLGIGGASISLARAIIRDPVESALDLGTGCGIQALHLGTHADRIVATDTNPRALALAAATARLNGMSWDLREGSLFEPVGDERFDLIVSNPPFVVGSGSQDYEYRDSGMEGDALCARLIRELPARLNPGGTAQLLANWIVYEDADWRDRVGSWIAETGLDGWVVQRELADPVDYISLWLSDAGEEPDQIAARGSAWLDWFQRERIAGIGMGVITLRDRRGGPDGPPDVVIEEITGAGEEVTGPEAKAFLDRRDYLRTTSDNALLAARLKTSPVFLDAQSLPGDDGWQEIGASVRRPGGPGAVLGVDEVSRALLAGCRGQVPLGALIELLADFHDVDADALAAAALPVVREAIGRGILYEVR
;
A
#
# COMPACT_ATOMS: atom_id res chain seq x y z
N MET A 1 38.22 -3.71 17.48
CA MET A 1 38.01 -5.16 17.70
C MET A 1 36.61 -5.43 17.20
N SER A 2 36.48 -6.06 16.05
CA SER A 2 35.20 -6.41 15.43
C SER A 2 34.57 -7.54 16.25
N ASP A 3 33.36 -7.29 16.76
CA ASP A 3 32.54 -8.27 17.46
C ASP A 3 32.10 -9.39 16.49
N PRO A 4 32.39 -10.68 16.76
CA PRO A 4 32.05 -11.78 15.87
C PRO A 4 30.54 -12.07 15.74
N ALA A 5 29.67 -11.36 16.48
CA ALA A 5 28.20 -11.52 16.39
C ALA A 5 27.59 -10.92 15.10
N PHE A 6 28.30 -10.10 14.34
CA PHE A 6 27.80 -9.42 13.13
C PHE A 6 27.93 -10.23 11.82
N GLY A 7 28.32 -11.50 11.89
CA GLY A 7 28.68 -12.27 10.68
C GLY A 7 27.60 -13.17 10.08
N ARG A 8 26.46 -13.39 10.78
CA ARG A 8 25.48 -14.41 10.38
C ARG A 8 24.09 -13.81 10.24
N LEU A 9 23.48 -14.04 9.08
CA LEU A 9 22.12 -13.59 8.79
C LEU A 9 21.12 -14.35 9.66
N PRO A 10 20.02 -13.72 10.09
CA PRO A 10 18.99 -14.39 10.88
C PRO A 10 18.36 -15.52 10.06
N LEU A 11 18.00 -16.61 10.73
CA LEU A 11 17.28 -17.74 10.13
C LEU A 11 17.96 -18.34 8.87
N ASP A 12 19.30 -18.33 8.82
CA ASP A 12 20.06 -18.91 7.71
C ASP A 12 20.01 -20.45 7.67
N ASP A 13 19.74 -21.10 8.81
CA ASP A 13 19.55 -22.54 8.91
C ASP A 13 18.10 -22.95 8.62
N LEU A 14 17.89 -23.46 7.41
CA LEU A 14 16.59 -23.93 6.91
C LEU A 14 15.95 -25.04 7.77
N SER A 15 16.73 -25.79 8.54
CA SER A 15 16.19 -26.81 9.46
C SER A 15 15.59 -26.18 10.71
N VAL A 16 16.19 -25.08 11.19
CA VAL A 16 15.68 -24.27 12.31
C VAL A 16 14.39 -23.58 11.92
N VAL A 17 14.30 -23.04 10.69
CA VAL A 17 13.05 -22.44 10.18
C VAL A 17 11.91 -23.47 10.14
N ASP A 18 12.18 -24.69 9.67
CA ASP A 18 11.17 -25.76 9.57
C ASP A 18 10.68 -26.21 10.95
N SER A 19 11.60 -26.45 11.89
CA SER A 19 11.24 -26.89 13.24
C SER A 19 10.54 -25.77 14.02
N LEU A 20 10.97 -24.51 13.85
CA LEU A 20 10.29 -23.34 14.40
C LEU A 20 8.85 -23.26 13.88
N GLY A 21 8.66 -23.38 12.56
CA GLY A 21 7.32 -23.41 11.95
C GLY A 21 6.46 -24.58 12.43
N ALA A 22 7.05 -25.71 12.80
CA ALA A 22 6.32 -26.82 13.41
C ALA A 22 5.86 -26.48 14.84
N ASP A 23 6.75 -25.90 15.66
CA ASP A 23 6.46 -25.50 17.04
C ASP A 23 5.36 -24.40 17.08
N LEU A 24 5.45 -23.38 16.22
CA LEU A 24 4.43 -22.33 16.10
C LEU A 24 3.05 -22.90 15.75
N ARG A 25 2.98 -23.81 14.76
CA ARG A 25 1.72 -24.46 14.37
C ARG A 25 1.17 -25.37 15.46
N ALA A 26 2.03 -26.11 16.17
CA ALA A 26 1.62 -26.98 17.28
C ALA A 26 0.97 -26.18 18.43
N ALA A 27 1.42 -24.95 18.65
CA ALA A 27 0.84 -24.03 19.63
C ALA A 27 -0.40 -23.27 19.12
N GLN A 28 -0.87 -23.53 17.89
CA GLN A 28 -1.95 -22.77 17.23
C GLN A 28 -1.64 -21.27 17.13
N TYR A 29 -0.36 -20.92 16.91
CA TYR A 29 0.08 -19.54 16.75
C TYR A 29 -0.22 -19.05 15.34
N ASN A 30 -1.43 -18.54 15.18
CA ASN A 30 -1.99 -18.02 13.94
C ASN A 30 -3.01 -16.91 14.28
N SER A 31 -3.53 -16.17 13.29
CA SER A 31 -4.40 -15.00 13.52
C SER A 31 -5.64 -15.35 14.35
N ASP A 32 -6.30 -16.47 14.03
CA ASP A 32 -7.49 -16.94 14.77
C ASP A 32 -7.16 -17.36 16.20
N GLY A 33 -6.05 -18.07 16.39
CA GLY A 33 -5.59 -18.56 17.69
C GLY A 33 -5.24 -17.40 18.62
N VAL A 34 -4.51 -16.40 18.10
CA VAL A 34 -4.18 -15.17 18.83
C VAL A 34 -5.45 -14.41 19.19
N ALA A 35 -6.33 -14.13 18.22
CA ALA A 35 -7.59 -13.42 18.47
C ALA A 35 -8.45 -14.13 19.51
N ALA A 36 -8.59 -15.46 19.43
CA ALA A 36 -9.36 -16.25 20.38
C ALA A 36 -8.77 -16.24 21.80
N LEU A 37 -7.44 -16.17 21.95
CA LEU A 37 -6.82 -16.07 23.28
C LEU A 37 -6.99 -14.68 23.90
N LEU A 38 -6.78 -13.64 23.10
CA LEU A 38 -6.81 -12.27 23.57
C LEU A 38 -8.23 -11.76 23.80
N GLY A 39 -9.17 -12.21 22.97
CA GLY A 39 -10.51 -11.62 22.85
C GLY A 39 -10.50 -10.34 22.03
N ASP A 40 -11.68 -9.97 21.51
CA ASP A 40 -11.85 -8.90 20.53
C ASP A 40 -11.26 -7.55 20.98
N ASP A 41 -11.54 -7.14 22.23
CA ASP A 41 -11.09 -5.86 22.76
C ASP A 41 -9.56 -5.79 22.88
N ALA A 42 -8.92 -6.83 23.42
CA ALA A 42 -7.48 -6.84 23.61
C ALA A 42 -6.73 -7.00 22.28
N ASN A 43 -7.29 -7.78 21.34
CA ASN A 43 -6.76 -7.92 20.00
C ASN A 43 -6.84 -6.59 19.21
N ALA A 44 -7.99 -5.91 19.27
CA ALA A 44 -8.17 -4.60 18.64
C ALA A 44 -7.28 -3.51 19.28
N ALA A 45 -7.04 -3.57 20.59
CA ALA A 45 -6.12 -2.68 21.30
C ALA A 45 -4.66 -2.90 20.86
N LEU A 46 -4.24 -4.16 20.74
CA LEU A 46 -2.90 -4.52 20.27
C LEU A 46 -2.64 -3.99 18.85
N GLY A 47 -3.62 -4.11 17.95
CA GLY A 47 -3.54 -3.53 16.59
C GLY A 47 -3.44 -1.99 16.55
N LYS A 48 -3.72 -1.30 17.67
CA LYS A 48 -3.56 0.16 17.84
C LYS A 48 -2.32 0.52 18.65
N GLY A 49 -1.41 -0.42 18.87
CA GLY A 49 -0.18 -0.22 19.66
C GLY A 49 -0.39 -0.27 21.18
N VAL A 50 -1.60 -0.58 21.67
CA VAL A 50 -1.89 -0.68 23.11
C VAL A 50 -1.71 -2.13 23.56
N TRP A 51 -0.52 -2.45 24.05
CA TRP A 51 -0.06 -3.82 24.30
C TRP A 51 -0.50 -4.42 25.65
N TRP A 52 -0.70 -3.62 26.69
CA TRP A 52 -0.95 -4.11 28.07
C TRP A 52 -2.23 -4.94 28.26
N PRO A 53 -3.33 -4.75 27.49
CA PRO A 53 -4.48 -5.65 27.56
C PRO A 53 -4.13 -7.07 27.08
N ALA A 54 -3.32 -7.17 26.03
CA ALA A 54 -2.84 -8.46 25.53
C ALA A 54 -1.90 -9.14 26.52
N LEU A 55 -1.02 -8.38 27.19
CA LEU A 55 -0.20 -8.93 28.29
C LEU A 55 -1.08 -9.51 29.40
N ARG A 56 -2.13 -8.78 29.83
CA ARG A 56 -3.05 -9.27 30.85
C ARG A 56 -3.74 -10.57 30.42
N ALA A 57 -4.23 -10.64 29.19
CA ALA A 57 -4.91 -11.83 28.67
C ALA A 57 -3.97 -13.05 28.65
N THR A 58 -2.72 -12.87 28.20
CA THR A 58 -1.73 -13.96 28.15
C THR A 58 -1.28 -14.43 29.54
N VAL A 59 -1.19 -13.54 30.53
CA VAL A 59 -0.89 -13.91 31.94
C VAL A 59 -2.03 -14.74 32.55
N MET A 60 -3.27 -14.44 32.19
CA MET A 60 -4.46 -15.14 32.67
C MET A 60 -4.82 -16.39 31.85
N ALA A 61 -4.01 -16.75 30.85
CA ALA A 61 -4.29 -17.85 29.96
C ALA A 61 -4.40 -19.20 30.72
N PRO A 62 -5.38 -20.06 30.36
CA PRO A 62 -5.51 -21.38 30.95
C PRO A 62 -4.31 -22.26 30.59
N ALA A 63 -4.08 -23.33 31.36
CA ALA A 63 -2.86 -24.15 31.28
C ALA A 63 -2.61 -24.69 29.86
N GLU A 64 -3.67 -25.13 29.19
CA GLU A 64 -3.66 -25.65 27.82
C GLU A 64 -3.32 -24.61 26.75
N ARG A 65 -3.44 -23.31 27.05
CA ARG A 65 -3.11 -22.20 26.16
C ARG A 65 -1.82 -21.48 26.54
N ARG A 66 -1.10 -21.94 27.56
CA ARG A 66 0.18 -21.34 27.98
C ARG A 66 1.22 -21.30 26.86
N PRO A 67 1.37 -22.33 25.99
CA PRO A 67 2.33 -22.25 24.90
C PRO A 67 2.06 -21.07 23.95
N LEU A 68 0.80 -20.91 23.55
CA LEU A 68 0.37 -19.78 22.72
C LEU A 68 0.59 -18.43 23.42
N ALA A 69 0.27 -18.35 24.71
CA ALA A 69 0.46 -17.15 25.51
C ALA A 69 1.93 -16.73 25.59
N THR A 70 2.84 -17.70 25.75
CA THR A 70 4.29 -17.46 25.74
C THR A 70 4.77 -16.98 24.36
N LEU A 71 4.28 -17.54 23.26
CA LEU A 71 4.60 -17.07 21.91
C LEU A 71 4.14 -15.62 21.65
N ILE A 72 2.92 -15.27 22.09
CA ILE A 72 2.41 -13.90 21.99
C ILE A 72 3.31 -12.94 22.79
N ARG A 73 3.67 -13.32 24.02
CA ARG A 73 4.55 -12.49 24.86
C ARG A 73 5.93 -12.30 24.26
N LEU A 74 6.54 -13.35 23.70
CA LEU A 74 7.84 -13.28 23.03
C LEU A 74 7.79 -12.39 21.78
N PHE A 75 6.95 -12.76 20.80
CA PHE A 75 7.03 -12.21 19.45
C PHE A 75 6.21 -10.92 19.27
N LEU A 76 5.03 -10.80 19.89
CA LEU A 76 4.15 -9.63 19.69
C LEU A 76 4.30 -8.56 20.77
N LEU A 77 4.82 -8.92 21.95
CA LEU A 77 4.91 -8.02 23.12
C LEU A 77 6.35 -7.79 23.60
N GLY A 78 7.36 -8.42 22.98
CA GLY A 78 8.78 -8.24 23.32
C GLY A 78 9.15 -8.57 24.78
N SER A 79 8.39 -9.44 25.45
CA SER A 79 8.55 -9.72 26.88
C SER A 79 9.67 -10.73 27.18
N ASP A 80 10.30 -10.60 28.36
CA ASP A 80 11.23 -11.59 28.89
C ASP A 80 10.48 -12.79 29.46
N GLU A 81 10.66 -13.97 28.87
CA GLU A 81 10.00 -15.18 29.31
C GLU A 81 10.95 -16.11 30.08
N PRO A 82 10.45 -16.86 31.09
CA PRO A 82 11.24 -17.91 31.73
C PRO A 82 11.74 -18.93 30.71
N ARG A 83 13.02 -19.29 30.80
CA ARG A 83 13.66 -20.28 29.91
C ARG A 83 12.87 -21.58 29.83
N GLU A 84 12.41 -22.09 30.97
CA GLU A 84 11.60 -23.32 31.03
C GLU A 84 10.29 -23.21 30.23
N ALA A 85 9.63 -22.05 30.27
CA ALA A 85 8.40 -21.83 29.51
C ALA A 85 8.67 -21.76 28.00
N ALA A 86 9.79 -21.15 27.60
CA ALA A 86 10.20 -21.11 26.20
C ALA A 86 10.62 -22.51 25.69
N GLU A 87 11.35 -23.30 26.48
CA GLU A 87 11.72 -24.69 26.14
C GLU A 87 10.49 -25.60 25.97
N GLN A 88 9.42 -25.35 26.72
CA GLN A 88 8.14 -26.08 26.55
C GLN A 88 7.46 -25.75 25.22
N VAL A 89 7.61 -24.53 24.72
CA VAL A 89 7.04 -24.09 23.44
C VAL A 89 7.87 -24.61 22.27
N PHE A 90 9.19 -24.41 22.33
CA PHE A 90 10.12 -24.78 21.27
C PHE A 90 10.64 -26.20 21.45
N ALA A 91 9.72 -27.17 21.53
CA ALA A 91 10.05 -28.57 21.80
C ALA A 91 10.86 -29.21 20.67
N SER A 92 10.66 -28.76 19.43
CA SER A 92 11.38 -29.27 18.25
C SER A 92 12.63 -28.47 17.93
N THR A 93 12.76 -27.25 18.48
CA THR A 93 13.82 -26.31 18.14
C THR A 93 14.56 -25.84 19.39
N PRO A 94 15.78 -26.36 19.67
CA PRO A 94 16.53 -25.95 20.86
C PRO A 94 16.74 -24.43 20.92
N LEU A 95 16.60 -23.84 22.11
CA LEU A 95 16.79 -22.39 22.30
C LEU A 95 18.18 -21.90 21.85
N ASP A 96 19.22 -22.72 22.02
CA ASP A 96 20.56 -22.39 21.55
C ASP A 96 20.62 -22.29 20.02
N ALA A 97 19.84 -23.09 19.30
CA ALA A 97 19.74 -23.03 17.85
C ALA A 97 18.95 -21.79 17.40
N LEU A 98 17.86 -21.44 18.10
CA LEU A 98 17.13 -20.19 17.88
C LEU A 98 18.01 -18.96 18.14
N ALA A 99 18.83 -18.99 19.19
CA ALA A 99 19.77 -17.92 19.50
C ALA A 99 20.89 -17.80 18.45
N ALA A 100 21.45 -18.92 18.02
CA ALA A 100 22.45 -18.95 16.94
C ALA A 100 21.90 -18.48 15.59
N ASN A 101 20.57 -18.51 15.40
CA ASN A 101 19.86 -18.01 14.21
C ASN A 101 19.22 -16.63 14.42
N GLY A 102 19.53 -15.95 15.52
CA GLY A 102 19.07 -14.58 15.77
C GLY A 102 17.57 -14.44 16.01
N VAL A 103 16.87 -15.50 16.43
CA VAL A 103 15.43 -15.46 16.75
C VAL A 103 15.20 -15.00 18.19
N VAL A 104 16.06 -15.43 19.11
CA VAL A 104 15.98 -15.12 20.54
C VAL A 104 17.36 -14.80 21.11
N GLU A 105 17.42 -14.13 22.25
CA GLU A 105 18.63 -13.96 23.06
C GLU A 105 18.37 -14.41 24.51
N PHE A 106 19.45 -14.82 25.18
CA PHE A 106 19.43 -15.09 26.62
C PHE A 106 19.67 -13.79 27.37
N VAL A 107 18.67 -13.33 28.11
CA VAL A 107 18.77 -12.12 28.95
C VAL A 107 19.63 -12.40 30.18
N ASP A 108 19.42 -13.59 30.77
CA ASP A 108 20.27 -14.20 31.79
C ASP A 108 20.10 -15.72 31.75
N ASP A 109 20.65 -16.44 32.75
CA ASP A 109 20.56 -17.91 32.80
C ASP A 109 19.12 -18.45 32.88
N GLY A 110 18.16 -17.62 33.29
CA GLY A 110 16.77 -18.03 33.55
C GLY A 110 15.73 -17.40 32.62
N ARG A 111 16.09 -16.42 31.78
CA ARG A 111 15.15 -15.72 30.89
C ARG A 111 15.65 -15.59 29.47
N VAL A 112 14.70 -15.65 28.53
CA VAL A 112 14.91 -15.43 27.10
C VAL A 112 13.99 -14.34 26.58
N ARG A 113 14.41 -13.68 25.52
CA ARG A 113 13.63 -12.68 24.80
C ARG A 113 13.73 -12.93 23.30
N ALA A 114 12.68 -12.62 22.55
CA ALA A 114 12.76 -12.64 21.08
C ALA A 114 13.50 -11.41 20.53
N ILE A 115 14.32 -11.64 19.50
CA ILE A 115 15.00 -10.59 18.73
C ILE A 115 14.15 -10.19 17.52
N LEU A 116 13.38 -11.14 16.98
CA LEU A 116 12.50 -10.96 15.83
C LEU A 116 11.05 -10.79 16.27
N ASP A 117 10.24 -10.15 15.43
CA ASP A 117 8.79 -10.27 15.44
C ASP A 117 8.40 -11.36 14.42
N ILE A 118 7.65 -12.36 14.87
CA ILE A 118 7.03 -13.35 13.99
C ILE A 118 5.53 -13.16 14.14
N ARG A 119 4.92 -12.47 13.18
CA ARG A 119 3.56 -11.98 13.30
C ARG A 119 2.58 -12.82 12.49
N PRO A 120 1.52 -13.36 13.12
CA PRO A 120 0.39 -13.90 12.38
C PRO A 120 -0.34 -12.80 11.61
N HIS A 121 -0.59 -13.04 10.34
CA HIS A 121 -1.26 -12.13 9.41
C HIS A 121 -2.20 -12.90 8.51
N ALA A 122 -3.43 -12.42 8.36
CA ALA A 122 -4.42 -13.07 7.51
C ALA A 122 -4.91 -12.13 6.41
N ASP A 123 -5.17 -12.71 5.23
CA ASP A 123 -6.07 -12.13 4.25
C ASP A 123 -7.42 -12.89 4.26
N ASP A 124 -8.33 -12.57 3.34
CA ASP A 124 -9.64 -13.20 3.28
C ASP A 124 -9.60 -14.72 3.00
N VAL A 125 -8.44 -15.27 2.62
CA VAL A 125 -8.28 -16.64 2.08
C VAL A 125 -7.28 -17.48 2.89
N ARG A 126 -6.23 -16.88 3.46
CA ARG A 126 -5.12 -17.58 4.10
C ARG A 126 -4.60 -16.84 5.32
N ASP A 127 -4.06 -17.62 6.26
CA ASP A 127 -3.31 -17.16 7.43
C ASP A 127 -1.81 -17.42 7.17
N TYR A 128 -0.99 -16.46 7.55
CA TYR A 128 0.43 -16.40 7.26
C TYR A 128 1.24 -16.02 8.50
N LEU A 129 2.52 -16.37 8.47
CA LEU A 129 3.52 -15.89 9.43
C LEU A 129 4.53 -14.99 8.73
N VAL A 130 4.68 -13.76 9.19
CA VAL A 130 5.63 -12.79 8.64
C VAL A 130 6.73 -12.53 9.65
N VAL A 131 7.98 -12.61 9.19
CA VAL A 131 9.17 -12.42 10.05
C VAL A 131 9.78 -11.05 9.77
N SER A 132 10.00 -10.28 10.83
CA SER A 132 10.67 -8.98 10.79
C SER A 132 11.51 -8.76 12.05
N ASP A 133 12.20 -7.63 12.14
CA ASP A 133 12.80 -7.20 13.41
C ASP A 133 11.71 -6.67 14.37
N GLN A 134 12.01 -6.65 15.67
CA GLN A 134 11.12 -6.00 16.65
C GLN A 134 11.23 -4.47 16.59
N ASP A 135 10.08 -3.81 16.64
CA ASP A 135 9.99 -2.34 16.65
C ASP A 135 10.61 -1.72 17.90
N ALA A 136 11.06 -0.46 17.79
CA ALA A 136 11.55 0.36 18.91
C ALA A 136 10.52 0.50 20.05
N ALA A 137 9.22 0.36 19.75
CA ALA A 137 8.18 0.37 20.78
C ALA A 137 8.27 -0.83 21.74
N MET A 138 8.83 -1.96 21.28
CA MET A 138 8.99 -3.18 22.06
C MET A 138 10.40 -3.28 22.68
N ARG A 139 11.39 -2.60 22.10
CA ARG A 139 12.79 -2.65 22.54
C ARG A 139 13.32 -1.29 22.95
N SER A 140 13.94 -1.21 24.12
CA SER A 140 14.65 0.00 24.54
C SER A 140 15.90 0.24 23.69
N GLY A 141 16.04 1.47 23.20
CA GLY A 141 17.18 1.94 22.41
C GLY A 141 16.87 2.03 20.92
N PRO A 142 17.76 2.68 20.14
CA PRO A 142 17.53 2.89 18.72
C PRO A 142 17.60 1.57 17.95
N VAL A 143 16.81 1.47 16.88
CA VAL A 143 16.89 0.35 15.94
C VAL A 143 18.22 0.35 15.18
N GLY A 144 18.62 -0.81 14.66
CA GLY A 144 19.81 -0.95 13.83
C GLY A 144 19.69 -0.24 12.48
N HIS A 145 20.82 0.03 11.84
CA HIS A 145 20.86 0.61 10.49
C HIS A 145 20.21 -0.30 9.44
N ASP A 146 20.43 -1.61 9.59
CA ASP A 146 19.92 -2.70 8.75
C ASP A 146 18.55 -3.24 9.23
N HIS A 147 17.84 -2.48 10.08
CA HIS A 147 16.55 -2.89 10.65
C HIS A 147 15.51 -3.14 9.56
N VAL A 148 14.80 -4.28 9.66
CA VAL A 148 13.76 -4.69 8.73
C VAL A 148 12.40 -4.54 9.38
N LEU A 149 11.63 -3.55 8.91
CA LEU A 149 10.27 -3.30 9.38
C LEU A 149 9.32 -4.47 9.07
N GLY A 150 8.41 -4.70 10.00
CA GLY A 150 7.30 -5.63 9.85
C GLY A 150 6.09 -5.03 9.12
N ILE A 151 4.91 -5.54 9.45
CA ILE A 151 3.65 -5.16 8.81
C ILE A 151 3.18 -3.80 9.37
N GLY A 152 3.36 -2.75 8.57
CA GLY A 152 2.88 -1.40 8.88
C GLY A 152 1.69 -0.95 8.02
N GLY A 153 1.11 0.21 8.35
CA GLY A 153 -0.03 0.79 7.61
C GLY A 153 0.24 1.03 6.12
N ALA A 154 1.48 1.37 5.75
CA ALA A 154 1.91 1.49 4.36
C ALA A 154 1.84 0.15 3.62
N SER A 155 2.41 -0.93 4.19
CA SER A 155 2.39 -2.25 3.58
C SER A 155 0.96 -2.77 3.33
N ILE A 156 0.04 -2.55 4.27
CA ILE A 156 -1.38 -2.92 4.13
C ILE A 156 -2.08 -2.05 3.08
N SER A 157 -1.78 -0.75 3.04
CA SER A 157 -2.35 0.16 2.04
C SER A 157 -1.94 -0.26 0.63
N LEU A 158 -0.67 -0.63 0.41
CA LEU A 158 -0.20 -1.13 -0.87
C LEU A 158 -0.85 -2.48 -1.21
N ALA A 159 -0.88 -3.43 -0.27
CA ALA A 159 -1.49 -4.76 -0.47
C ALA A 159 -2.98 -4.69 -0.86
N ARG A 160 -3.70 -3.65 -0.41
CA ARG A 160 -5.09 -3.36 -0.80
C ARG A 160 -5.17 -2.73 -2.18
N ALA A 161 -4.23 -1.88 -2.56
CA ALA A 161 -4.20 -1.18 -3.85
C ALA A 161 -3.74 -2.07 -5.02
N ILE A 162 -3.02 -3.17 -4.76
CA ILE A 162 -2.51 -4.07 -5.81
C ILE A 162 -3.66 -4.76 -6.56
N ILE A 163 -3.61 -4.71 -7.90
CA ILE A 163 -4.47 -5.45 -8.82
C ILE A 163 -4.11 -6.93 -8.74
N ARG A 164 -5.10 -7.79 -8.50
CA ARG A 164 -4.90 -9.24 -8.25
C ARG A 164 -5.34 -10.12 -9.43
N ASP A 165 -5.35 -9.58 -10.64
CA ASP A 165 -5.55 -10.41 -11.83
C ASP A 165 -4.39 -11.41 -11.93
N PRO A 166 -4.62 -12.65 -12.41
CA PRO A 166 -3.55 -13.62 -12.59
C PRO A 166 -2.46 -13.12 -13.54
N VAL A 167 -1.20 -13.25 -13.12
CA VAL A 167 -0.01 -12.85 -13.89
C VAL A 167 1.04 -13.96 -13.92
N GLU A 168 1.83 -14.01 -15.01
CA GLU A 168 2.89 -15.02 -15.14
C GLU A 168 4.09 -14.65 -14.26
N SER A 169 4.44 -13.35 -14.19
CA SER A 169 5.62 -12.89 -13.46
C SER A 169 5.38 -11.58 -12.72
N ALA A 170 5.80 -11.57 -11.45
CA ALA A 170 5.77 -10.40 -10.60
C ALA A 170 7.15 -10.08 -9.98
N LEU A 171 7.43 -8.79 -9.81
CA LEU A 171 8.62 -8.27 -9.12
C LEU A 171 8.19 -7.50 -7.86
N ASP A 172 8.70 -7.89 -6.70
CA ASP A 172 8.64 -7.12 -5.45
C ASP A 172 9.96 -6.37 -5.24
N LEU A 173 9.96 -5.07 -5.49
CA LEU A 173 11.13 -4.21 -5.44
C LEU A 173 11.25 -3.53 -4.07
N GLY A 174 12.28 -3.89 -3.29
CA GLY A 174 12.44 -3.48 -1.90
C GLY A 174 11.57 -4.35 -0.99
N THR A 175 11.78 -5.67 -1.05
CA THR A 175 10.87 -6.66 -0.48
C THR A 175 10.78 -6.61 1.05
N GLY A 176 11.81 -6.11 1.75
CA GLY A 176 11.81 -6.04 3.21
C GLY A 176 11.56 -7.40 3.85
N CYS A 177 10.53 -7.50 4.70
CA CYS A 177 10.09 -8.75 5.33
C CYS A 177 9.34 -9.72 4.37
N GLY A 178 9.12 -9.33 3.11
CA GLY A 178 8.47 -10.16 2.10
C GLY A 178 6.93 -10.07 2.07
N ILE A 179 6.33 -9.08 2.73
CA ILE A 179 4.86 -8.98 2.85
C ILE A 179 4.16 -8.81 1.48
N GLN A 180 4.74 -8.06 0.55
CA GLN A 180 4.14 -7.90 -0.78
C GLN A 180 4.33 -9.17 -1.61
N ALA A 181 5.55 -9.73 -1.67
CA ALA A 181 5.82 -11.04 -2.28
C ALA A 181 4.88 -12.14 -1.78
N LEU A 182 4.55 -12.16 -0.50
CA LEU A 182 3.58 -13.09 0.08
C LEU A 182 2.18 -12.92 -0.51
N HIS A 183 1.68 -11.69 -0.63
CA HIS A 183 0.38 -11.44 -1.25
C HIS A 183 0.37 -11.72 -2.76
N LEU A 184 1.49 -11.52 -3.45
CA LEU A 184 1.67 -11.88 -4.86
C LEU A 184 1.50 -13.40 -5.09
N GLY A 185 1.88 -14.24 -4.12
CA GLY A 185 1.76 -15.71 -4.21
C GLY A 185 0.34 -16.26 -4.35
N THR A 186 -0.68 -15.39 -4.33
CA THR A 186 -2.08 -15.74 -4.58
C THR A 186 -2.49 -15.61 -6.05
N HIS A 187 -1.73 -14.85 -6.86
CA HIS A 187 -2.10 -14.50 -8.24
C HIS A 187 -0.90 -14.36 -9.20
N ALA A 188 0.34 -14.61 -8.76
CA ALA A 188 1.53 -14.64 -9.62
C ALA A 188 2.15 -16.05 -9.67
N ASP A 189 2.49 -16.53 -10.87
CA ASP A 189 3.13 -17.85 -11.06
C ASP A 189 4.61 -17.83 -10.69
N ARG A 190 5.33 -16.75 -11.03
CA ARG A 190 6.74 -16.52 -10.68
C ARG A 190 6.89 -15.21 -9.92
N ILE A 191 7.60 -15.24 -8.79
CA ILE A 191 7.90 -14.07 -7.97
C ILE A 191 9.42 -13.90 -7.87
N VAL A 192 9.89 -12.72 -8.30
CA VAL A 192 11.24 -12.22 -8.00
C VAL A 192 11.10 -11.15 -6.94
N ALA A 193 11.93 -11.20 -5.91
CA ALA A 193 11.93 -10.22 -4.83
C ALA A 193 13.37 -9.71 -4.62
N THR A 194 13.54 -8.39 -4.56
CA THR A 194 14.86 -7.78 -4.47
C THR A 194 14.96 -6.84 -3.29
N ASP A 195 16.14 -6.76 -2.70
CA ASP A 195 16.45 -5.81 -1.64
C ASP A 195 17.95 -5.49 -1.64
N THR A 196 18.33 -4.31 -1.16
CA THR A 196 19.74 -3.98 -0.94
C THR A 196 20.26 -4.57 0.37
N ASN A 197 19.36 -4.85 1.32
CA ASN A 197 19.71 -5.34 2.62
C ASN A 197 19.72 -6.89 2.65
N PRO A 198 20.88 -7.55 2.84
CA PRO A 198 20.95 -9.00 2.91
C PRO A 198 20.18 -9.57 4.11
N ARG A 199 19.99 -8.80 5.19
CA ARG A 199 19.13 -9.18 6.33
C ARG A 199 17.66 -9.24 5.90
N ALA A 200 17.18 -8.27 5.12
CA ALA A 200 15.82 -8.28 4.58
C ALA A 200 15.57 -9.53 3.74
N LEU A 201 16.49 -9.86 2.83
CA LEU A 201 16.38 -11.08 2.02
C LEU A 201 16.34 -12.37 2.86
N ALA A 202 17.12 -12.44 3.95
CA ALA A 202 17.09 -13.58 4.87
C ALA A 202 15.73 -13.70 5.59
N LEU A 203 15.18 -12.59 6.08
CA LEU A 203 13.86 -12.57 6.73
C LEU A 203 12.73 -12.84 5.74
N ALA A 204 12.79 -12.30 4.52
CA ALA A 204 11.86 -12.62 3.43
C ALA A 204 11.91 -14.13 3.07
N ALA A 205 13.10 -14.73 3.00
CA ALA A 205 13.24 -16.18 2.79
C ALA A 205 12.60 -16.99 3.92
N ALA A 206 12.78 -16.57 5.17
CA ALA A 206 12.13 -17.20 6.32
C ALA A 206 10.61 -17.05 6.28
N THR A 207 10.10 -15.85 5.98
CA THR A 207 8.67 -15.59 5.73
C THR A 207 8.14 -16.55 4.65
N ALA A 208 8.78 -16.63 3.48
CA ALA A 208 8.35 -17.52 2.42
C ALA A 208 8.29 -18.99 2.90
N ARG A 209 9.37 -19.46 3.54
CA ARG A 209 9.50 -20.85 3.98
C ARG A 209 8.48 -21.24 5.06
N LEU A 210 8.23 -20.38 6.05
CA LEU A 210 7.21 -20.63 7.09
C LEU A 210 5.81 -20.77 6.49
N ASN A 211 5.56 -20.15 5.34
CA ASN A 211 4.30 -20.20 4.59
C ASN A 211 4.28 -21.24 3.46
N GLY A 212 5.32 -22.08 3.34
CA GLY A 212 5.42 -23.10 2.29
C GLY A 212 5.61 -22.52 0.89
N MET A 213 6.16 -21.31 0.79
CA MET A 213 6.49 -20.60 -0.44
C MET A 213 8.00 -20.56 -0.68
N SER A 214 8.39 -20.24 -1.91
CA SER A 214 9.78 -19.95 -2.29
C SER A 214 9.77 -18.88 -3.37
N TRP A 215 10.65 -17.90 -3.24
CA TRP A 215 10.80 -16.78 -4.17
C TRP A 215 12.23 -16.72 -4.70
N ASP A 216 12.41 -16.11 -5.87
CA ASP A 216 13.73 -15.78 -6.43
C ASP A 216 14.21 -14.48 -5.79
N LEU A 217 15.04 -14.61 -4.74
CA LEU A 217 15.54 -13.51 -3.93
C LEU A 217 16.90 -13.03 -4.44
N ARG A 218 17.03 -11.73 -4.69
CA ARG A 218 18.26 -11.15 -5.27
C ARG A 218 18.68 -9.86 -4.58
N GLU A 219 19.96 -9.78 -4.25
CA GLU A 219 20.57 -8.59 -3.64
C GLU A 219 20.92 -7.55 -4.70
N GLY A 220 20.54 -6.30 -4.46
CA GLY A 220 21.07 -5.13 -5.16
C GLY A 220 20.08 -3.99 -5.29
N SER A 221 20.53 -2.90 -5.92
CA SER A 221 19.78 -1.64 -5.96
C SER A 221 18.80 -1.59 -7.13
N LEU A 222 17.55 -1.22 -6.84
CA LEU A 222 16.52 -0.99 -7.85
C LEU A 222 16.47 -2.16 -8.85
N PHE A 223 16.55 -1.87 -10.16
CA PHE A 223 16.44 -2.87 -11.21
C PHE A 223 17.78 -3.53 -11.60
N GLU A 224 18.89 -3.23 -10.90
CA GLU A 224 20.19 -3.84 -11.19
C GLU A 224 20.16 -5.38 -11.13
N PRO A 225 19.54 -6.04 -10.12
CA PRO A 225 19.55 -7.51 -10.00
C PRO A 225 18.71 -8.24 -11.04
N VAL A 226 17.83 -7.53 -11.75
CA VAL A 226 16.93 -8.10 -12.76
C VAL A 226 17.37 -7.80 -14.19
N GLY A 227 18.36 -6.91 -14.38
CA GLY A 227 18.90 -6.59 -15.70
C GLY A 227 17.80 -6.19 -16.68
N ASP A 228 17.67 -6.91 -17.80
CA ASP A 228 16.66 -6.67 -18.83
C ASP A 228 15.39 -7.53 -18.69
N GLU A 229 15.24 -8.28 -17.59
CA GLU A 229 14.00 -8.99 -17.31
C GLU A 229 12.81 -8.03 -17.24
N ARG A 230 11.67 -8.53 -17.68
CA ARG A 230 10.39 -7.81 -17.68
C ARG A 230 9.34 -8.60 -16.93
N PHE A 231 8.39 -7.87 -16.35
CA PHE A 231 7.36 -8.41 -15.47
C PHE A 231 5.98 -7.91 -15.86
N ASP A 232 4.97 -8.71 -15.57
CA ASP A 232 3.57 -8.36 -15.79
C ASP A 232 3.05 -7.47 -14.65
N LEU A 233 3.63 -7.62 -13.45
CA LEU A 233 3.33 -6.82 -12.28
C LEU A 233 4.63 -6.43 -11.55
N ILE A 234 4.83 -5.14 -11.31
CA ILE A 234 5.89 -4.63 -10.44
C ILE A 234 5.24 -3.96 -9.24
N VAL A 235 5.61 -4.37 -8.03
CA VAL A 235 5.15 -3.73 -6.79
C VAL A 235 6.33 -3.17 -6.03
N SER A 236 6.14 -2.04 -5.37
CA SER A 236 7.21 -1.45 -4.55
C SER A 236 6.66 -0.59 -3.43
N ASN A 237 7.21 -0.79 -2.24
CA ASN A 237 7.11 0.16 -1.13
C ASN A 237 8.52 0.69 -0.84
N PRO A 238 9.05 1.59 -1.70
CA PRO A 238 10.45 2.00 -1.60
C PRO A 238 10.70 2.84 -0.33
N PRO A 239 11.96 3.02 0.10
CA PRO A 239 12.32 3.94 1.18
C PRO A 239 12.10 5.40 0.74
N PHE A 240 10.84 5.83 0.73
CA PHE A 240 10.38 7.09 0.15
C PHE A 240 10.43 8.29 1.10
N VAL A 241 11.20 8.21 2.20
CA VAL A 241 11.31 9.35 3.12
C VAL A 241 11.99 10.51 2.41
N VAL A 242 11.33 11.67 2.46
CA VAL A 242 11.78 12.89 1.81
C VAL A 242 12.69 13.64 2.77
N GLY A 243 14.00 13.47 2.58
CA GLY A 243 15.02 14.04 3.45
C GLY A 243 16.12 14.78 2.69
N SER A 244 17.07 15.35 3.43
CA SER A 244 18.25 16.02 2.88
C SER A 244 19.30 15.07 2.26
N GLY A 245 18.98 13.78 2.13
CA GLY A 245 19.86 12.75 1.57
C GLY A 245 20.73 12.01 2.59
N SER A 246 20.38 12.03 3.88
CA SER A 246 20.98 11.08 4.83
C SER A 246 20.48 9.66 4.57
N GLN A 247 21.23 8.66 5.04
CA GLN A 247 20.85 7.25 5.02
C GLN A 247 21.13 6.68 6.42
N ASP A 248 20.36 7.14 7.40
CA ASP A 248 20.54 6.69 8.79
C ASP A 248 19.90 5.31 8.99
N TYR A 249 18.80 5.05 8.28
CA TYR A 249 18.05 3.79 8.32
C TYR A 249 17.68 3.30 6.91
N GLU A 250 18.17 2.13 6.49
CA GLU A 250 17.98 1.62 5.11
C GLU A 250 16.52 1.42 4.71
N TYR A 251 15.65 1.07 5.66
CA TYR A 251 14.23 0.77 5.38
C TYR A 251 13.39 2.00 4.97
N ARG A 252 13.89 3.23 5.23
CA ARG A 252 13.11 4.46 5.00
C ARG A 252 13.91 5.55 4.28
N ASP A 253 15.22 5.63 4.54
CA ASP A 253 16.07 6.66 3.99
C ASP A 253 16.68 6.18 2.67
N SER A 254 16.38 6.89 1.57
CA SER A 254 16.90 6.52 0.26
C SER A 254 18.39 6.83 0.04
N GLY A 255 18.99 7.66 0.92
CA GLY A 255 20.30 8.27 0.67
C GLY A 255 20.32 9.28 -0.49
N MET A 256 19.15 9.55 -1.09
CA MET A 256 18.96 10.57 -2.13
C MET A 256 18.24 11.78 -1.54
N GLU A 257 18.59 12.96 -2.03
CA GLU A 257 17.91 14.18 -1.61
C GLU A 257 16.48 14.24 -2.16
N GLY A 258 15.54 14.62 -1.29
CA GLY A 258 14.14 14.82 -1.62
C GLY A 258 13.43 13.53 -2.02
N ASP A 259 12.68 13.59 -3.12
CA ASP A 259 11.87 12.51 -3.69
C ASP A 259 12.49 11.93 -4.98
N ALA A 260 13.81 12.12 -5.16
CA ALA A 260 14.53 11.72 -6.35
C ALA A 260 14.51 10.20 -6.60
N LEU A 261 14.44 9.39 -5.52
CA LEU A 261 14.31 7.93 -5.63
C LEU A 261 13.01 7.53 -6.36
N CYS A 262 11.87 8.10 -5.96
CA CYS A 262 10.57 7.81 -6.57
C CYS A 262 10.57 8.23 -8.05
N ALA A 263 11.11 9.43 -8.34
CA ALA A 263 11.22 9.92 -9.71
C ALA A 263 12.11 9.03 -10.59
N ARG A 264 13.24 8.53 -10.05
CA ARG A 264 14.14 7.61 -10.76
C ARG A 264 13.45 6.27 -11.03
N LEU A 265 12.85 5.66 -10.01
CA LEU A 265 12.14 4.40 -10.12
C LEU A 265 11.09 4.48 -11.23
N ILE A 266 10.23 5.51 -11.21
CA ILE A 266 9.17 5.70 -12.21
C ILE A 266 9.72 5.79 -13.63
N ARG A 267 10.83 6.52 -13.84
CA ARG A 267 11.46 6.66 -15.16
C ARG A 267 12.05 5.36 -15.70
N GLU A 268 12.45 4.43 -14.83
CA GLU A 268 13.04 3.15 -15.23
C GLU A 268 12.00 2.05 -15.52
N LEU A 269 10.75 2.20 -15.06
CA LEU A 269 9.67 1.22 -15.22
C LEU A 269 9.36 0.77 -16.67
N PRO A 270 9.35 1.65 -17.70
CA PRO A 270 9.01 1.22 -19.08
C PRO A 270 9.95 0.13 -19.62
N ALA A 271 11.20 0.11 -19.15
CA ALA A 271 12.17 -0.89 -19.55
C ALA A 271 11.93 -2.26 -18.88
N ARG A 272 11.10 -2.32 -17.83
CA ARG A 272 10.91 -3.47 -16.94
C ARG A 272 9.49 -4.05 -16.97
N LEU A 273 8.55 -3.38 -17.60
CA LEU A 273 7.20 -3.92 -17.79
C LEU A 273 7.11 -4.77 -19.06
N ASN A 274 6.30 -5.83 -19.02
CA ASN A 274 5.79 -6.49 -20.21
C ASN A 274 4.71 -5.61 -20.87
N PRO A 275 4.41 -5.80 -22.17
CA PRO A 275 3.25 -5.18 -22.81
C PRO A 275 1.96 -5.47 -22.02
N GLY A 276 1.22 -4.43 -21.63
CA GLY A 276 0.02 -4.55 -20.78
C GLY A 276 0.30 -4.68 -19.27
N GLY A 277 1.56 -4.83 -18.87
CA GLY A 277 1.96 -5.00 -17.48
C GLY A 277 1.75 -3.72 -16.65
N THR A 278 1.56 -3.89 -15.35
CA THR A 278 1.30 -2.81 -14.41
C THR A 278 2.43 -2.64 -13.39
N ALA A 279 2.63 -1.41 -12.93
CA ALA A 279 3.48 -1.09 -11.80
C ALA A 279 2.67 -0.36 -10.75
N GLN A 280 2.74 -0.79 -9.50
CA GLN A 280 1.97 -0.22 -8.39
C GLN A 280 2.88 0.01 -7.19
N LEU A 281 3.04 1.27 -6.83
CA LEU A 281 3.96 1.65 -5.77
C LEU A 281 3.37 2.72 -4.86
N LEU A 282 3.86 2.74 -3.64
CA LEU A 282 3.71 3.90 -2.76
C LEU A 282 4.80 4.92 -3.08
N ALA A 283 4.47 6.19 -2.96
CA ALA A 283 5.41 7.28 -3.15
C ALA A 283 5.06 8.49 -2.29
N ASN A 284 6.10 9.22 -1.91
CA ASN A 284 5.99 10.56 -1.34
C ASN A 284 6.57 11.57 -2.32
N TRP A 285 6.04 12.79 -2.31
CA TRP A 285 6.53 13.88 -3.14
C TRP A 285 6.48 15.21 -2.41
N ILE A 286 7.42 16.07 -2.77
CA ILE A 286 7.52 17.43 -2.26
C ILE A 286 6.36 18.28 -2.82
N VAL A 287 5.67 18.98 -1.92
CA VAL A 287 4.74 20.06 -2.25
C VAL A 287 5.44 21.38 -1.91
N TYR A 288 5.74 22.20 -2.93
CA TYR A 288 6.36 23.51 -2.73
C TYR A 288 5.31 24.59 -2.45
N GLU A 289 5.72 25.67 -1.78
CA GLU A 289 4.84 26.82 -1.45
C GLU A 289 4.19 27.46 -2.69
N ASP A 290 4.91 27.52 -3.82
CA ASP A 290 4.49 28.27 -5.01
C ASP A 290 4.27 27.38 -6.26
N ALA A 291 4.03 26.07 -6.08
CA ALA A 291 3.84 25.16 -7.21
C ALA A 291 2.69 24.18 -6.99
N ASP A 292 2.00 23.79 -8.06
CA ASP A 292 1.08 22.65 -8.01
C ASP A 292 1.89 21.36 -7.95
N TRP A 293 1.65 20.55 -6.92
CA TRP A 293 2.32 19.27 -6.75
C TRP A 293 2.05 18.31 -7.91
N ARG A 294 0.93 18.49 -8.61
CA ARG A 294 0.55 17.68 -9.78
C ARG A 294 1.56 17.81 -10.91
N ASP A 295 2.11 19.01 -11.12
CA ASP A 295 3.13 19.24 -12.15
C ASP A 295 4.40 18.46 -11.84
N ARG A 296 4.78 18.38 -10.56
CA ARG A 296 5.97 17.63 -10.11
C ARG A 296 5.82 16.15 -10.42
N VAL A 297 4.78 15.50 -9.93
CA VAL A 297 4.59 14.05 -10.13
C VAL A 297 4.27 13.75 -11.60
N GLY A 298 3.51 14.61 -12.26
CA GLY A 298 3.25 14.52 -13.70
C GLY A 298 4.52 14.52 -14.54
N SER A 299 5.52 15.34 -14.17
CA SER A 299 6.82 15.37 -14.85
C SER A 299 7.60 14.06 -14.77
N TRP A 300 7.39 13.25 -13.74
CA TRP A 300 8.05 11.95 -13.60
C TRP A 300 7.50 10.94 -14.61
N ILE A 301 6.21 11.06 -14.93
CA ILE A 301 5.47 10.12 -15.77
C ILE A 301 5.47 10.55 -17.23
N ALA A 302 5.48 11.86 -17.52
CA ALA A 302 5.32 12.41 -18.87
C ALA A 302 6.27 11.80 -19.91
N GLU A 303 7.52 11.50 -19.52
CA GLU A 303 8.55 10.93 -20.41
C GLU A 303 8.54 9.40 -20.46
N THR A 304 7.81 8.73 -19.58
CA THR A 304 7.79 7.26 -19.48
C THR A 304 7.02 6.62 -20.62
N GLY A 305 6.05 7.35 -21.18
CA GLY A 305 5.10 6.75 -22.10
C GLY A 305 4.24 5.66 -21.42
N LEU A 306 3.93 5.76 -20.13
CA LEU A 306 3.00 4.86 -19.43
C LEU A 306 1.67 5.56 -19.18
N ASP A 307 0.57 4.80 -19.17
CA ASP A 307 -0.69 5.35 -18.63
C ASP A 307 -0.57 5.37 -17.12
N GLY A 308 -1.18 6.35 -16.46
CA GLY A 308 -0.96 6.58 -15.05
C GLY A 308 -2.17 7.05 -14.27
N TRP A 309 -2.27 6.55 -13.05
CA TRP A 309 -3.16 7.04 -12.03
C TRP A 309 -2.37 7.32 -10.76
N VAL A 310 -2.28 8.60 -10.41
CA VAL A 310 -1.59 9.09 -9.22
C VAL A 310 -2.65 9.58 -8.25
N VAL A 311 -2.63 9.03 -7.04
CA VAL A 311 -3.58 9.38 -5.99
C VAL A 311 -2.82 9.86 -4.77
N GLN A 312 -2.93 11.15 -4.45
CA GLN A 312 -2.57 11.67 -3.14
C GLN A 312 -3.63 11.25 -2.13
N ARG A 313 -3.24 10.54 -1.07
CA ARG A 313 -4.15 10.14 0.01
C ARG A 313 -3.99 10.96 1.27
N GLU A 314 -2.84 11.57 1.43
CA GLU A 314 -2.50 12.36 2.59
C GLU A 314 -1.57 13.50 2.20
N LEU A 315 -1.71 14.61 2.89
CA LEU A 315 -0.82 15.76 2.83
C LEU A 315 -0.39 16.05 4.26
N ALA A 316 0.88 15.85 4.56
CA ALA A 316 1.45 16.18 5.86
C ALA A 316 2.16 17.53 5.78
N ASP A 317 1.94 18.38 6.78
CA ASP A 317 2.76 19.56 6.97
C ASP A 317 4.17 19.17 7.44
N PRO A 318 5.16 20.08 7.40
CA PRO A 318 6.54 19.76 7.77
C PRO A 318 6.70 19.18 9.17
N VAL A 319 5.94 19.69 10.15
CA VAL A 319 6.07 19.26 11.55
C VAL A 319 5.47 17.87 11.73
N ASP A 320 4.28 17.64 11.18
CA ASP A 320 3.61 16.34 11.24
C ASP A 320 4.44 15.27 10.53
N TYR A 321 4.97 15.58 9.34
CA TYR A 321 5.81 14.65 8.57
C TYR A 321 7.10 14.29 9.32
N ILE A 322 7.82 15.28 9.83
CA ILE A 322 9.07 15.06 10.58
C ILE A 322 8.79 14.25 11.85
N SER A 323 7.70 14.56 12.56
CA SER A 323 7.32 13.88 13.80
C SER A 323 7.02 12.39 13.56
N LEU A 324 6.31 12.07 12.46
CA LEU A 324 6.02 10.70 12.05
C LEU A 324 7.31 9.86 11.89
N TRP A 325 8.32 10.40 11.23
CA TRP A 325 9.56 9.65 10.99
C TRP A 325 10.51 9.63 12.19
N LEU A 326 10.48 10.65 13.05
CA LEU A 326 11.32 10.64 14.26
C LEU A 326 10.77 9.72 15.36
N SER A 327 9.46 9.44 15.42
CA SER A 327 8.89 8.54 16.44
C SER A 327 9.34 7.09 16.31
N ASP A 328 9.69 6.64 15.10
CA ASP A 328 9.94 5.23 14.80
C ASP A 328 11.36 4.77 15.16
N ALA A 329 12.29 5.71 15.38
CA ALA A 329 13.71 5.43 15.52
C ALA A 329 14.15 5.07 16.95
N GLY A 330 13.31 5.31 17.97
CA GLY A 330 13.64 5.05 19.38
C GLY A 330 14.79 5.91 19.93
N GLU A 331 15.05 7.07 19.32
CA GLU A 331 16.12 7.99 19.70
C GLU A 331 15.80 8.80 20.97
N GLU A 332 16.84 9.37 21.60
CA GLU A 332 16.68 10.21 22.80
C GLU A 332 16.05 11.58 22.46
N PRO A 333 15.29 12.20 23.39
CA PRO A 333 14.57 13.46 23.12
C PRO A 333 15.43 14.60 22.57
N ASP A 334 16.67 14.76 23.06
CA ASP A 334 17.58 15.80 22.59
C ASP A 334 18.05 15.57 21.14
N GLN A 335 18.22 14.30 20.75
CA GLN A 335 18.60 13.93 19.37
C GLN A 335 17.43 14.17 18.40
N ILE A 336 16.22 13.77 18.81
CA ILE A 336 14.98 14.04 18.09
C ILE A 336 14.83 15.55 17.83
N ALA A 337 15.01 16.38 18.86
CA ALA A 337 14.91 17.83 18.72
C ALA A 337 15.95 18.41 17.76
N ALA A 338 17.21 17.96 17.84
CA ALA A 338 18.27 18.42 16.95
C ALA A 338 18.04 18.02 15.48
N ARG A 339 17.67 16.76 15.23
CA ARG A 339 17.34 16.26 13.89
C ARG A 339 16.12 16.97 13.32
N GLY A 340 15.05 17.09 14.11
CA GLY A 340 13.84 17.78 13.71
C GLY A 340 14.10 19.24 13.32
N SER A 341 14.92 19.96 14.09
CA SER A 341 15.33 21.32 13.77
C SER A 341 16.10 21.40 12.45
N ALA A 342 17.09 20.52 12.24
CA ALA A 342 17.88 20.51 11.01
C ALA A 342 17.03 20.17 9.78
N TRP A 343 16.02 19.31 9.95
CA TRP A 343 15.11 18.92 8.88
C TRP A 343 14.14 20.07 8.55
N LEU A 344 13.62 20.78 9.55
CA LEU A 344 12.83 22.00 9.35
C LEU A 344 13.63 23.10 8.64
N ASP A 345 14.91 23.28 9.00
CA ASP A 345 15.81 24.22 8.32
C ASP A 345 15.96 23.88 6.82
N TRP A 346 16.04 22.58 6.49
CA TRP A 346 16.06 22.11 5.10
C TRP A 346 14.72 22.37 4.39
N PHE A 347 13.58 22.04 5.00
CA PHE A 347 12.25 22.33 4.44
C PHE A 347 12.09 23.83 4.12
N GLN A 348 12.49 24.69 5.06
CA GLN A 348 12.42 26.14 4.87
C GLN A 348 13.33 26.62 3.74
N ARG A 349 14.57 26.11 3.67
CA ARG A 349 15.53 26.47 2.62
C ARG A 349 15.03 26.07 1.24
N GLU A 350 14.45 24.88 1.13
CA GLU A 350 13.93 24.32 -0.14
C GLU A 350 12.50 24.78 -0.45
N ARG A 351 11.88 25.63 0.38
CA ARG A 351 10.52 26.17 0.22
C ARG A 351 9.44 25.07 0.15
N ILE A 352 9.59 24.04 0.99
CA ILE A 352 8.67 22.91 1.07
C ILE A 352 7.50 23.27 1.98
N ALA A 353 6.29 23.30 1.43
CA ALA A 353 5.05 23.55 2.16
C ALA A 353 4.49 22.29 2.83
N GLY A 354 4.82 21.11 2.31
CA GLY A 354 4.38 19.84 2.86
C GLY A 354 4.82 18.66 2.00
N ILE A 355 4.46 17.47 2.43
CA ILE A 355 4.74 16.22 1.72
C ILE A 355 3.43 15.53 1.37
N GLY A 356 3.21 15.33 0.07
CA GLY A 356 2.12 14.50 -0.41
C GLY A 356 2.52 13.03 -0.35
N MET A 357 1.60 12.18 0.10
CA MET A 357 1.82 10.74 0.26
C MET A 357 0.68 9.98 -0.42
N GLY A 358 1.01 8.94 -1.19
CA GLY A 358 0.02 8.34 -2.07
C GLY A 358 0.41 7.05 -2.75
N VAL A 359 -0.43 6.66 -3.70
CA VAL A 359 -0.28 5.47 -4.54
C VAL A 359 -0.13 5.91 -5.99
N ILE A 360 0.80 5.29 -6.71
CA ILE A 360 0.99 5.46 -8.14
C ILE A 360 0.75 4.11 -8.81
N THR A 361 -0.22 4.07 -9.72
CA THR A 361 -0.48 2.92 -10.61
C THR A 361 -0.14 3.32 -12.03
N LEU A 362 0.78 2.59 -12.66
CA LEU A 362 1.19 2.79 -14.05
C LEU A 362 0.94 1.54 -14.85
N ARG A 363 0.66 1.70 -16.14
CA ARG A 363 0.48 0.57 -17.06
C ARG A 363 1.22 0.81 -18.37
N ASP A 364 1.90 -0.24 -18.82
CA ASP A 364 2.51 -0.27 -20.13
C ASP A 364 1.46 -0.52 -21.20
N ARG A 365 1.32 0.43 -22.13
CA ARG A 365 0.30 0.36 -23.18
C ARG A 365 0.72 -0.42 -24.42
N ARG A 366 1.96 -0.93 -24.50
CA ARG A 366 2.39 -1.68 -25.68
C ARG A 366 1.43 -2.86 -25.88
N GLY A 367 0.99 -3.06 -27.11
CA GLY A 367 -0.04 -4.05 -27.44
C GLY A 367 -1.49 -3.61 -27.18
N GLY A 368 -1.69 -2.43 -26.58
CA GLY A 368 -2.99 -1.78 -26.39
C GLY A 368 -3.34 -0.76 -27.50
N PRO A 369 -4.41 0.04 -27.32
CA PRO A 369 -4.86 0.99 -28.32
C PRO A 369 -3.90 2.19 -28.48
N ASP A 370 -3.73 2.66 -29.73
CA ASP A 370 -2.86 3.79 -30.06
C ASP A 370 -3.28 5.11 -29.39
N GLY A 371 -2.32 6.01 -29.16
CA GLY A 371 -2.56 7.37 -28.67
C GLY A 371 -1.54 7.85 -27.64
N PRO A 372 -1.64 9.11 -27.20
CA PRO A 372 -0.76 9.64 -26.16
C PRO A 372 -0.99 8.95 -24.81
N PRO A 373 -0.03 9.05 -23.88
CA PRO A 373 -0.23 8.67 -22.50
C PRO A 373 -1.41 9.36 -21.85
N ASP A 374 -2.11 8.61 -21.02
CA ASP A 374 -3.23 9.11 -20.24
C ASP A 374 -2.88 9.05 -18.77
N VAL A 375 -2.64 10.22 -18.19
CA VAL A 375 -2.18 10.39 -16.81
C VAL A 375 -3.20 11.22 -16.06
N VAL A 376 -3.78 10.62 -15.02
CA VAL A 376 -4.74 11.26 -14.13
C VAL A 376 -4.11 11.40 -12.75
N ILE A 377 -4.15 12.61 -12.21
CA ILE A 377 -3.53 12.96 -10.93
C ILE A 377 -4.60 13.58 -10.03
N GLU A 378 -4.93 12.89 -8.94
CA GLU A 378 -6.06 13.21 -8.07
C GLU A 378 -5.66 13.23 -6.60
N GLU A 379 -6.48 13.92 -5.80
CA GLU A 379 -6.39 13.95 -4.35
C GLU A 379 -7.65 13.30 -3.78
N ILE A 380 -7.48 12.23 -3.01
CA ILE A 380 -8.56 11.40 -2.46
C ILE A 380 -8.22 11.12 -1.00
N THR A 381 -8.69 12.00 -0.13
CA THR A 381 -8.42 12.02 1.32
C THR A 381 -9.64 11.59 2.15
N GLY A 382 -10.77 11.31 1.50
CA GLY A 382 -12.03 10.94 2.14
C GLY A 382 -11.99 9.56 2.81
N ALA A 383 -12.62 9.43 3.98
CA ALA A 383 -12.80 8.13 4.62
C ALA A 383 -13.70 7.21 3.77
N GLY A 384 -13.30 5.96 3.57
CA GLY A 384 -14.04 5.01 2.71
C GLY A 384 -13.80 5.20 1.21
N GLU A 385 -12.81 6.02 0.83
CA GLU A 385 -12.39 6.26 -0.55
C GLU A 385 -11.00 5.65 -0.83
N GLU A 386 -10.65 4.57 -0.12
CA GLU A 386 -9.33 3.94 -0.26
C GLU A 386 -9.11 3.40 -1.68
N VAL A 387 -7.88 3.58 -2.20
CA VAL A 387 -7.46 2.98 -3.46
C VAL A 387 -7.36 1.46 -3.27
N THR A 388 -8.14 0.71 -4.04
CA THR A 388 -8.14 -0.76 -4.03
C THR A 388 -7.72 -1.31 -5.39
N GLY A 389 -7.20 -2.53 -5.41
CA GLY A 389 -6.87 -3.27 -6.64
C GLY A 389 -8.01 -3.33 -7.66
N PRO A 390 -9.23 -3.73 -7.25
CA PRO A 390 -10.39 -3.70 -8.14
C PRO A 390 -10.68 -2.32 -8.72
N GLU A 391 -10.54 -1.24 -7.93
CA GLU A 391 -10.75 0.12 -8.42
C GLU A 391 -9.64 0.59 -9.37
N ALA A 392 -8.37 0.28 -9.05
CA ALA A 392 -7.23 0.58 -9.92
C ALA A 392 -7.36 -0.12 -11.28
N LYS A 393 -7.76 -1.39 -11.27
CA LYS A 393 -8.08 -2.14 -12.50
C LYS A 393 -9.24 -1.49 -13.25
N ALA A 394 -10.35 -1.23 -12.58
CA ALA A 394 -11.53 -0.62 -13.19
C ALA A 394 -11.22 0.79 -13.76
N PHE A 395 -10.33 1.55 -13.12
CA PHE A 395 -9.82 2.81 -13.64
C PHE A 395 -9.14 2.61 -14.99
N LEU A 396 -8.14 1.72 -15.06
CA LEU A 396 -7.40 1.43 -16.28
C LEU A 396 -8.31 0.91 -17.41
N ASP A 397 -9.24 0.00 -17.09
CA ASP A 397 -10.22 -0.53 -18.05
C ASP A 397 -11.13 0.57 -18.62
N ARG A 398 -11.56 1.54 -17.80
CA ARG A 398 -12.36 2.69 -18.25
C ARG A 398 -11.58 3.57 -19.23
N ARG A 399 -10.28 3.77 -19.00
CA ARG A 399 -9.43 4.57 -19.91
C ARG A 399 -9.32 3.88 -21.28
N ASP A 400 -9.14 2.57 -21.31
CA ASP A 400 -9.14 1.81 -22.57
C ASP A 400 -10.47 1.86 -23.29
N TYR A 401 -11.56 1.70 -22.55
CA TYR A 401 -12.91 1.81 -23.10
C TYR A 401 -13.13 3.17 -23.75
N LEU A 402 -12.79 4.26 -23.06
CA LEU A 402 -12.96 5.62 -23.59
C LEU A 402 -12.14 5.87 -24.84
N ARG A 403 -10.94 5.29 -24.92
CA ARG A 403 -10.02 5.43 -26.06
C ARG A 403 -10.48 4.67 -27.30
N THR A 404 -11.05 3.48 -27.10
CA THR A 404 -11.49 2.60 -28.19
C THR A 404 -12.92 2.83 -28.65
N THR A 405 -13.73 3.50 -27.83
CA THR A 405 -15.14 3.76 -28.12
C THR A 405 -15.31 5.09 -28.85
N SER A 406 -15.73 5.04 -30.11
CA SER A 406 -16.10 6.23 -30.89
C SER A 406 -17.41 6.83 -30.40
N ASP A 407 -17.68 8.11 -30.69
CA ASP A 407 -18.94 8.76 -30.31
C ASP A 407 -20.18 8.01 -30.82
N ASN A 408 -20.16 7.54 -32.07
CA ASN A 408 -21.26 6.73 -32.61
C ASN A 408 -21.50 5.42 -31.85
N ALA A 409 -20.43 4.77 -31.38
CA ALA A 409 -20.52 3.55 -30.60
C ALA A 409 -21.08 3.88 -29.21
N LEU A 410 -20.63 4.99 -28.62
CA LEU A 410 -21.11 5.45 -27.31
C LEU A 410 -22.59 5.87 -27.34
N LEU A 411 -23.04 6.53 -28.41
CA LEU A 411 -24.46 6.84 -28.63
C LEU A 411 -25.31 5.58 -28.80
N ALA A 412 -24.77 4.52 -29.39
CA ALA A 412 -25.45 3.23 -29.53
C ALA A 412 -25.43 2.39 -28.23
N ALA A 413 -24.52 2.69 -27.30
CA ALA A 413 -24.34 1.94 -26.06
C ALA A 413 -25.49 2.16 -25.08
N ARG A 414 -25.77 1.14 -24.25
CA ARG A 414 -26.71 1.23 -23.14
C ARG A 414 -25.94 1.52 -21.86
N LEU A 415 -26.06 2.75 -21.37
CA LEU A 415 -25.35 3.17 -20.18
C LEU A 415 -26.21 3.06 -18.92
N LYS A 416 -25.56 2.73 -17.81
CA LYS A 416 -26.17 2.69 -16.48
C LYS A 416 -25.34 3.50 -15.49
N THR A 417 -26.04 4.26 -14.67
CA THR A 417 -25.45 5.04 -13.59
C THR A 417 -25.14 4.15 -12.39
N SER A 418 -23.92 4.27 -11.87
CA SER A 418 -23.50 3.65 -10.61
C SER A 418 -24.35 4.15 -9.43
N PRO A 419 -24.39 3.43 -8.30
CA PRO A 419 -24.92 4.00 -7.06
C PRO A 419 -24.12 5.28 -6.74
N VAL A 420 -24.79 6.43 -6.79
CA VAL A 420 -24.19 7.75 -6.58
C VAL A 420 -25.08 8.60 -5.70
N PHE A 421 -24.48 9.55 -4.99
CA PHE A 421 -25.18 10.64 -4.32
C PHE A 421 -25.37 11.81 -5.28
N LEU A 422 -26.53 12.45 -5.23
CA LEU A 422 -26.78 13.74 -5.87
C LEU A 422 -26.85 14.78 -4.76
N ASP A 423 -25.87 15.69 -4.73
CA ASP A 423 -25.88 16.84 -3.85
C ASP A 423 -26.35 18.06 -4.63
N ALA A 424 -27.37 18.74 -4.13
CA ALA A 424 -27.88 19.98 -4.70
C ALA A 424 -27.88 21.07 -3.62
N GLN A 425 -27.46 22.27 -4.00
CA GLN A 425 -27.45 23.45 -3.15
C GLN A 425 -28.46 24.46 -3.69
N SER A 426 -29.26 25.03 -2.80
CA SER A 426 -30.26 26.03 -3.17
C SER A 426 -30.22 27.21 -2.22
N LEU A 427 -30.49 28.41 -2.75
CA LEU A 427 -30.67 29.64 -1.98
C LEU A 427 -32.13 30.08 -2.03
N PRO A 428 -32.64 30.75 -0.99
CA PRO A 428 -33.96 31.38 -1.08
C PRO A 428 -33.92 32.56 -2.07
N GLY A 429 -34.89 32.59 -2.99
CA GLY A 429 -35.14 33.68 -3.93
C GLY A 429 -36.61 34.12 -3.90
N ASP A 430 -36.95 35.11 -4.73
CA ASP A 430 -38.27 35.76 -4.73
C ASP A 430 -39.43 34.79 -5.06
N ASP A 431 -39.15 33.71 -5.80
CA ASP A 431 -40.09 32.67 -6.19
C ASP A 431 -39.91 31.34 -5.40
N GLY A 432 -39.12 31.35 -4.31
CA GLY A 432 -38.81 30.17 -3.50
C GLY A 432 -37.36 29.71 -3.62
N TRP A 433 -37.09 28.43 -3.31
CA TRP A 433 -35.74 27.88 -3.37
C TRP A 433 -35.25 27.81 -4.83
N GLN A 434 -34.11 28.42 -5.11
CA GLN A 434 -33.43 28.41 -6.40
C GLN A 434 -32.16 27.57 -6.29
N GLU A 435 -32.06 26.52 -7.09
CA GLU A 435 -30.86 25.67 -7.16
C GLU A 435 -29.69 26.47 -7.76
N ILE A 436 -28.59 26.58 -7.03
CA ILE A 436 -27.38 27.32 -7.44
C ILE A 436 -26.24 26.40 -7.89
N GLY A 437 -26.38 25.10 -7.65
CA GLY A 437 -25.39 24.11 -8.07
C GLY A 437 -25.81 22.70 -7.68
N ALA A 438 -25.42 21.75 -8.51
CA ALA A 438 -25.57 20.33 -8.23
C ALA A 438 -24.32 19.56 -8.63
N SER A 439 -24.08 18.46 -7.94
CA SER A 439 -22.99 17.54 -8.25
C SER A 439 -23.39 16.11 -7.94
N VAL A 440 -22.84 15.20 -8.73
CA VAL A 440 -22.97 13.75 -8.52
C VAL A 440 -21.67 13.24 -7.94
N ARG A 441 -21.76 12.52 -6.82
CA ARG A 441 -20.62 11.92 -6.12
C ARG A 441 -20.76 10.41 -6.08
N ARG A 442 -19.73 9.69 -6.53
CA ARG A 442 -19.67 8.23 -6.38
C ARG A 442 -19.03 7.87 -5.02
N PRO A 443 -19.71 7.11 -4.15
CA PRO A 443 -19.08 6.54 -2.96
C PRO A 443 -18.23 5.29 -3.27
N GLY A 444 -17.27 4.97 -2.40
CA GLY A 444 -16.55 3.69 -2.42
C GLY A 444 -15.54 3.56 -3.57
N GLY A 445 -14.87 4.66 -3.92
CA GLY A 445 -13.81 4.76 -4.91
C GLY A 445 -13.12 6.12 -4.79
N PRO A 446 -12.26 6.54 -5.73
CA PRO A 446 -11.85 7.94 -5.82
C PRO A 446 -13.10 8.80 -5.73
N GLY A 447 -13.17 9.72 -4.77
CA GLY A 447 -14.32 10.59 -4.47
C GLY A 447 -14.73 11.47 -5.63
N ALA A 448 -15.15 10.85 -6.72
CA ALA A 448 -15.28 11.46 -8.01
C ALA A 448 -16.56 12.29 -7.99
N VAL A 449 -16.36 13.60 -8.00
CA VAL A 449 -17.41 14.59 -8.07
C VAL A 449 -17.50 15.07 -9.52
N LEU A 450 -18.70 14.97 -10.07
CA LEU A 450 -19.04 15.57 -11.37
C LEU A 450 -20.07 16.66 -11.14
N GLY A 451 -19.71 17.91 -11.43
CA GLY A 451 -20.69 19.00 -11.46
C GLY A 451 -21.71 18.73 -12.56
N VAL A 452 -23.00 18.88 -12.24
CA VAL A 452 -24.09 18.61 -13.18
C VAL A 452 -25.04 19.79 -13.26
N ASP A 453 -25.45 20.11 -14.47
CA ASP A 453 -26.60 20.96 -14.74
C ASP A 453 -27.89 20.13 -14.81
N GLU A 454 -29.03 20.79 -15.03
CA GLU A 454 -30.34 20.14 -15.11
C GLU A 454 -30.37 19.03 -16.17
N VAL A 455 -29.77 19.29 -17.34
CA VAL A 455 -29.76 18.37 -18.48
C VAL A 455 -28.88 17.15 -18.20
N SER A 456 -27.67 17.36 -17.67
CA SER A 456 -26.75 16.27 -17.30
C SER A 456 -27.32 15.43 -16.16
N ARG A 457 -27.99 16.06 -15.19
CA ARG A 457 -28.71 15.36 -14.12
C ARG A 457 -29.84 14.49 -14.68
N ALA A 458 -30.65 15.01 -15.60
CA ALA A 458 -31.71 14.25 -16.25
C ALA A 458 -31.14 13.08 -17.08
N LEU A 459 -30.04 13.31 -17.80
CA LEU A 459 -29.32 12.29 -18.56
C LEU A 459 -28.83 11.16 -17.65
N LEU A 460 -28.12 11.47 -16.57
CA LEU A 460 -27.65 10.47 -15.59
C LEU A 460 -28.81 9.73 -14.93
N ALA A 461 -29.93 10.39 -14.64
CA ALA A 461 -31.12 9.73 -14.09
C ALA A 461 -31.83 8.80 -15.11
N GLY A 462 -31.70 9.11 -16.40
CA GLY A 462 -32.21 8.33 -17.53
C GLY A 462 -31.34 7.13 -17.92
N CYS A 463 -30.03 7.19 -17.65
CA CYS A 463 -29.07 6.10 -17.85
C CYS A 463 -29.35 4.91 -16.90
N ARG A 464 -30.33 4.08 -17.27
CA ARG A 464 -30.78 2.89 -16.51
C ARG A 464 -30.41 1.57 -17.18
N GLY A 465 -29.63 1.61 -18.27
CA GLY A 465 -29.26 0.44 -19.09
C GLY A 465 -30.40 -0.08 -19.99
N GLN A 466 -31.50 0.66 -20.13
CA GLN A 466 -32.70 0.19 -20.83
C GLN A 466 -32.72 0.57 -22.31
N VAL A 467 -32.27 1.78 -22.63
CA VAL A 467 -32.25 2.35 -23.98
C VAL A 467 -30.84 2.82 -24.35
N PRO A 468 -30.49 2.88 -25.65
CA PRO A 468 -29.26 3.51 -26.11
C PRO A 468 -29.15 4.97 -25.68
N LEU A 469 -27.93 5.45 -25.43
CA LEU A 469 -27.66 6.83 -25.05
C LEU A 469 -28.23 7.85 -26.04
N GLY A 470 -28.10 7.59 -27.35
CA GLY A 470 -28.61 8.47 -28.41
C GLY A 470 -30.13 8.65 -28.33
N ALA A 471 -30.87 7.57 -28.09
CA ALA A 471 -32.33 7.63 -27.93
C ALA A 471 -32.75 8.40 -26.66
N LEU A 472 -31.95 8.33 -25.59
CA LEU A 472 -32.19 9.12 -24.39
C LEU A 472 -31.93 10.61 -24.64
N ILE A 473 -30.88 10.93 -25.40
CA ILE A 473 -30.55 12.31 -25.79
C ILE A 473 -31.64 12.89 -26.70
N GLU A 474 -32.14 12.14 -27.68
CA GLU A 474 -33.27 12.55 -28.52
C GLU A 474 -34.51 12.90 -27.68
N LEU A 475 -34.85 12.04 -26.70
CA LEU A 475 -35.99 12.28 -25.81
C LEU A 475 -35.81 13.53 -24.92
N LEU A 476 -34.58 13.79 -24.45
CA LEU A 476 -34.29 15.01 -23.69
C LEU A 476 -34.31 16.25 -24.59
N ALA A 477 -33.80 16.14 -25.82
CA ALA A 477 -33.82 17.22 -26.80
C ALA A 477 -35.26 17.65 -27.13
N ASP A 478 -36.14 16.67 -27.38
CA ASP A 478 -37.57 16.89 -27.60
C ASP A 478 -38.26 17.55 -26.39
N PHE A 479 -37.91 17.15 -25.16
CA PHE A 479 -38.49 17.70 -23.94
C PHE A 479 -38.09 19.16 -23.68
N HIS A 480 -36.85 19.52 -24.02
CA HIS A 480 -36.30 20.86 -23.83
C HIS A 480 -36.45 21.77 -25.06
N ASP A 481 -37.04 21.29 -26.17
CA ASP A 481 -37.20 22.01 -27.45
C ASP A 481 -35.84 22.49 -28.03
N VAL A 482 -34.86 21.58 -28.05
CA VAL A 482 -33.51 21.83 -28.58
C VAL A 482 -33.12 20.81 -29.66
N ASP A 483 -32.10 21.14 -30.45
CA ASP A 483 -31.56 20.25 -31.48
C ASP A 483 -30.81 19.04 -30.86
N ALA A 484 -31.15 17.84 -31.30
CA ALA A 484 -30.62 16.59 -30.74
C ALA A 484 -29.12 16.39 -31.02
N ASP A 485 -28.64 16.77 -32.21
CA ASP A 485 -27.23 16.66 -32.57
C ASP A 485 -26.38 17.64 -31.75
N ALA A 486 -26.89 18.87 -31.54
CA ALA A 486 -26.27 19.87 -30.68
C ALA A 486 -26.22 19.41 -29.21
N LEU A 487 -27.32 18.81 -28.71
CA LEU A 487 -27.33 18.26 -27.36
C LEU A 487 -26.39 17.07 -27.22
N ALA A 488 -26.30 16.18 -28.22
CA ALA A 488 -25.36 15.07 -28.22
C ALA A 488 -23.91 15.56 -28.18
N ALA A 489 -23.56 16.57 -28.98
CA ALA A 489 -22.23 17.17 -28.97
C ALA A 489 -21.86 17.78 -27.61
N ALA A 490 -22.83 18.36 -26.89
CA ALA A 490 -22.62 18.89 -25.54
C ALA A 490 -22.58 17.79 -24.45
N ALA A 491 -23.38 16.73 -24.60
CA ALA A 491 -23.50 15.66 -23.61
C ALA A 491 -22.34 14.66 -23.66
N LEU A 492 -21.79 14.36 -24.84
CA LEU A 492 -20.74 13.35 -25.02
C LEU A 492 -19.48 13.60 -24.17
N PRO A 493 -18.94 14.83 -24.06
CA PRO A 493 -17.85 15.12 -23.14
C PRO A 493 -18.17 14.79 -21.68
N VAL A 494 -19.37 15.18 -21.20
CA VAL A 494 -19.84 14.91 -19.83
C VAL A 494 -20.01 13.41 -19.60
N VAL A 495 -20.55 12.68 -20.57
CA VAL A 495 -20.68 11.22 -20.51
C VAL A 495 -19.31 10.54 -20.46
N ARG A 496 -18.35 10.99 -21.28
CA ARG A 496 -16.99 10.45 -21.28
C ARG A 496 -16.29 10.71 -19.95
N GLU A 497 -16.45 11.91 -19.39
CA GLU A 497 -15.94 12.23 -18.05
C GLU A 497 -16.60 11.36 -16.97
N ALA A 498 -17.93 11.22 -17.00
CA ALA A 498 -18.67 10.39 -16.06
C ALA A 498 -18.24 8.91 -16.13
N ILE A 499 -18.01 8.38 -17.33
CA ILE A 499 -17.44 7.04 -17.52
C ILE A 499 -16.03 6.99 -16.96
N GLY A 500 -15.17 7.95 -17.28
CA GLY A 500 -13.81 8.03 -16.77
C GLY A 500 -13.75 8.05 -15.24
N ARG A 501 -14.73 8.69 -14.60
CA ARG A 501 -14.93 8.76 -13.14
C ARG A 501 -15.70 7.57 -12.54
N GLY A 502 -16.19 6.65 -13.36
CA GLY A 502 -16.90 5.44 -12.91
C GLY A 502 -18.33 5.71 -12.46
N ILE A 503 -18.87 6.89 -12.77
CA ILE A 503 -20.26 7.29 -12.53
C ILE A 503 -21.19 6.61 -13.53
N LEU A 504 -20.73 6.43 -14.77
CA LEU A 504 -21.44 5.69 -15.82
C LEU A 504 -20.63 4.47 -16.25
N TYR A 505 -21.33 3.40 -16.63
CA TYR A 505 -20.75 2.23 -17.29
C TYR A 505 -21.69 1.68 -18.35
N GLU A 506 -21.12 1.03 -19.35
CA GLU A 506 -21.90 0.29 -20.35
C GLU A 506 -22.41 -1.03 -19.76
N VAL A 507 -23.69 -1.31 -19.97
CA VAL A 507 -24.31 -2.59 -19.63
C VAL A 507 -24.13 -3.53 -20.82
N ARG A 508 -23.48 -4.67 -20.56
CA ARG A 508 -23.34 -5.76 -21.55
C ARG A 508 -24.55 -6.67 -21.57
#